data_AF-A0AAV7JEB7-F1
#
_entry.id   AF-A0AAV7JEB7-F1
#
_cell.length_a   1.000
_cell.length_b   1.000
_cell.length_c   1.000
_cell.angle_alpha   90.00
_cell.angle_beta   90.00
_cell.angle_gamma   90.00
#
_symmetry.space_group_name_H-M   'P 1'
#
loop_
_entity.id
_entity.type
_entity.pdbx_description
1 polymer ?
#
loop_
_entity_poly.entity_id
_entity_poly.type
_entity_poly.pdbx_seq_one_letter_code
_entity_poly.pdbx_strand_id
1 'polypeptide(L)'
;MIRELRKLQQSLLDRYNAGFLGAITDMELVKINNVIQILIFKSECMTFYQISFDYLDKWLHLDSLPQNSDWLLLKDVELIGYKILKGCAELLCPEIAQIDDLFKEVCCNQRNFPSLSMTSDLSLDQRWGIITQENFPCIRKLVSSIFAIPASNAVCERVFSLSKVQWSDDRNKLDISTVGALLKVIVNFEMSCREIHQKLTNNEVALKKICSNAKYTN
;
A
#
# COMPACT_ATOMS: atom_id res chain seq x y z
N MET A 1 -0.87 -3.02 9.32
CA MET A 1 -2.21 -3.12 8.72
C MET A 1 -2.61 -4.57 8.51
N ILE A 2 -1.92 -5.35 7.66
CA ILE A 2 -2.23 -6.78 7.38
C ILE A 2 -2.31 -7.64 8.66
N ARG A 3 -1.36 -7.49 9.59
CA ARG A 3 -1.38 -8.21 10.87
C ARG A 3 -2.66 -7.96 11.69
N GLU A 4 -3.11 -6.70 11.74
CA GLU A 4 -4.31 -6.34 12.49
C GLU A 4 -5.59 -6.80 11.78
N LEU A 5 -5.59 -6.83 10.44
CA LEU A 5 -6.67 -7.43 9.65
C LEU A 5 -6.78 -8.95 9.86
N ARG A 6 -5.65 -9.67 9.95
CA ARG A 6 -5.65 -11.11 10.29
C ARG A 6 -6.15 -11.36 11.72
N LYS A 7 -5.72 -10.54 12.68
CA LYS A 7 -6.25 -10.62 14.06
C LYS A 7 -7.76 -10.39 14.10
N LEU A 8 -8.26 -9.43 13.33
CA LEU A 8 -9.69 -9.18 13.20
C LEU A 8 -10.41 -10.38 12.58
N GLN A 9 -9.90 -10.93 11.47
CA GLN A 9 -10.47 -12.10 10.81
C GLN A 9 -10.55 -13.30 11.77
N GLN A 10 -9.45 -13.60 12.48
CA GLN A 10 -9.42 -14.66 13.48
C GLN A 10 -10.40 -14.39 14.62
N SER A 11 -10.46 -13.15 15.13
CA SER A 11 -11.39 -12.79 16.20
C SER A 11 -12.85 -12.95 15.79
N LEU A 12 -13.21 -12.63 14.54
CA LEU A 12 -14.56 -12.84 14.01
C LEU A 12 -14.91 -14.33 13.95
N LEU A 13 -13.97 -15.16 13.48
CA LEU A 13 -14.14 -16.61 13.43
C LEU A 13 -14.29 -17.22 14.83
N ASP A 14 -13.44 -16.81 15.77
CA ASP A 14 -13.49 -17.28 17.17
C ASP A 14 -14.83 -16.91 17.83
N ARG A 15 -15.32 -15.68 17.59
CA ARG A 15 -16.62 -15.23 18.12
C ARG A 15 -17.79 -16.00 17.50
N TYR A 16 -17.72 -16.27 16.19
CA TYR A 16 -18.72 -17.08 15.51
C TYR A 16 -18.75 -18.50 16.10
N ASN A 17 -17.60 -19.16 16.19
CA ASN A 17 -17.51 -20.52 16.72
C ASN A 17 -17.94 -20.61 18.20
N ALA A 18 -17.69 -19.56 18.98
CA ALA A 18 -18.12 -19.48 20.38
C ALA A 18 -19.57 -19.04 20.57
N GLY A 19 -20.29 -18.63 19.51
CA GLY A 19 -21.62 -18.03 19.62
C GLY A 19 -21.64 -16.74 20.45
N PHE A 20 -20.57 -15.96 20.41
CA PHE A 20 -20.35 -14.82 21.30
C PHE A 20 -21.14 -13.58 20.89
N LEU A 21 -21.97 -13.04 21.77
CA LEU A 21 -22.80 -11.85 21.52
C LEU A 21 -22.40 -10.63 22.36
N GLY A 22 -21.50 -10.84 23.33
CA GLY A 22 -21.09 -9.84 24.30
C GLY A 22 -21.84 -9.96 25.62
N ALA A 23 -21.12 -9.83 26.74
CA ALA A 23 -21.68 -10.05 28.07
C ALA A 23 -22.87 -9.13 28.40
N ILE A 24 -22.83 -7.87 27.95
CA ILE A 24 -23.94 -6.92 28.14
C ILE A 24 -25.16 -7.38 27.34
N THR A 25 -24.96 -7.77 26.08
CA THR A 25 -26.02 -8.27 25.20
C THR A 25 -26.69 -9.50 25.81
N ASP A 26 -25.91 -10.46 26.31
CA ASP A 26 -26.44 -11.66 26.96
C ASP A 26 -27.27 -11.31 28.22
N MET A 27 -26.83 -10.33 29.03
CA MET A 27 -27.60 -9.86 30.19
C MET A 27 -28.94 -9.23 29.80
N GLU A 28 -28.97 -8.44 28.72
CA GLU A 28 -30.22 -7.82 28.25
C GLU A 28 -31.16 -8.83 27.59
N LEU A 29 -30.63 -9.83 26.87
CA LEU A 29 -31.44 -10.88 26.25
C LEU A 29 -32.22 -11.70 27.28
N VAL A 30 -31.68 -11.89 28.49
CA VAL A 30 -32.38 -12.57 29.60
C VAL A 30 -33.64 -11.82 30.07
N LYS A 31 -33.69 -10.49 29.87
CA LYS A 31 -34.82 -9.66 30.28
C LYS A 31 -35.98 -9.68 29.27
N ILE A 32 -35.78 -10.25 28.09
CA ILE A 32 -36.77 -10.29 27.02
C ILE A 32 -37.60 -11.58 27.14
N ASN A 33 -38.93 -11.45 27.20
CA ASN A 33 -39.83 -12.61 27.30
C ASN A 33 -40.10 -13.30 25.96
N ASN A 34 -39.81 -12.66 24.83
CA ASN A 34 -40.09 -13.19 23.50
C ASN A 34 -38.93 -14.06 22.99
N VAL A 35 -39.04 -15.37 23.20
CA VAL A 35 -38.03 -16.37 22.79
C VAL A 35 -37.78 -16.34 21.28
N ILE A 36 -38.82 -16.14 20.46
CA ILE A 36 -38.68 -16.11 19.00
C ILE A 36 -37.82 -14.93 18.56
N GLN A 37 -38.06 -13.74 19.11
CA GLN A 37 -37.24 -12.55 18.81
C GLN A 37 -35.78 -12.73 19.24
N ILE A 38 -35.55 -13.37 20.39
CA ILE A 38 -34.18 -13.69 20.84
C ILE A 38 -33.49 -14.61 19.83
N LEU A 39 -34.16 -15.66 19.36
CA LEU A 39 -33.58 -16.58 18.37
C LEU A 39 -33.26 -15.90 17.04
N ILE A 40 -34.16 -15.04 16.55
CA ILE A 40 -33.93 -14.26 15.32
C ILE A 40 -32.71 -13.36 15.49
N PHE A 41 -32.66 -12.57 16.57
CA PHE A 41 -31.54 -11.67 16.84
C PHE A 41 -30.20 -12.43 16.92
N LYS A 42 -30.16 -13.57 17.63
CA LYS A 42 -28.96 -14.41 17.69
C LYS A 42 -28.54 -14.87 16.29
N SER A 43 -29.48 -15.30 15.46
CA SER A 43 -29.21 -15.69 14.08
C SER A 43 -28.64 -14.54 13.25
N GLU A 44 -29.17 -13.32 13.41
CA GLU A 44 -28.67 -12.13 12.72
C GLU A 44 -27.24 -11.79 13.13
N CYS A 45 -26.92 -11.84 14.43
CA CYS A 45 -25.56 -11.62 14.91
C CYS A 45 -24.56 -12.65 14.35
N MET A 46 -24.97 -13.93 14.30
CA MET A 46 -24.12 -14.98 13.71
C MET A 46 -23.93 -14.77 12.21
N THR A 47 -24.99 -14.36 11.51
CA THR A 47 -24.94 -13.99 10.10
C THR A 47 -23.99 -12.83 9.86
N PHE A 48 -23.99 -11.82 10.73
CA PHE A 48 -23.05 -10.71 10.66
C PHE A 48 -21.59 -11.15 10.74
N TYR A 49 -21.23 -12.03 11.70
CA TYR A 49 -19.87 -12.54 11.79
C TYR A 49 -19.45 -13.32 10.54
N GLN A 50 -20.34 -14.18 10.03
CA GLN A 50 -20.09 -14.94 8.82
C GLN A 50 -19.86 -14.03 7.60
N ILE A 51 -20.78 -13.08 7.36
CA ILE A 51 -20.66 -12.13 6.25
C ILE A 51 -19.38 -11.30 6.36
N SER A 52 -19.05 -10.84 7.57
CA SER A 52 -17.84 -10.05 7.81
C SER A 52 -16.57 -10.86 7.53
N PHE A 53 -16.54 -12.13 7.96
CA PHE A 53 -15.45 -13.05 7.66
C PHE A 53 -15.33 -13.30 6.16
N ASP A 54 -16.43 -13.66 5.48
CA ASP A 54 -16.47 -13.95 4.05
C ASP A 54 -16.05 -12.73 3.22
N TYR A 55 -16.44 -11.53 3.64
CA TYR A 55 -16.01 -10.29 3.00
C TYR A 55 -14.49 -10.12 3.09
N LEU A 56 -13.92 -10.27 4.29
CA LEU A 56 -12.48 -10.14 4.49
C LEU A 56 -11.72 -11.21 3.71
N ASP A 57 -12.20 -12.45 3.71
CA ASP A 57 -11.58 -13.56 3.00
C ASP A 57 -11.58 -13.35 1.48
N LYS A 58 -12.74 -12.97 0.93
CA LYS A 58 -12.93 -12.75 -0.51
C LYS A 58 -12.11 -11.58 -1.06
N TRP A 59 -12.09 -10.45 -0.36
CA TRP A 59 -11.53 -9.20 -0.92
C TRP A 59 -10.06 -8.99 -0.60
N LEU A 60 -9.56 -9.58 0.49
CA LEU A 60 -8.19 -9.30 0.94
C LEU A 60 -7.22 -10.45 0.68
N HIS A 61 -7.71 -11.67 0.38
CA HIS A 61 -6.89 -12.87 0.13
C HIS A 61 -5.65 -12.93 1.04
N LEU A 62 -5.86 -12.72 2.34
CA LEU A 62 -4.78 -12.44 3.30
C LEU A 62 -3.74 -13.58 3.40
N ASP A 63 -4.10 -14.78 2.96
CA ASP A 63 -3.24 -15.96 2.88
C ASP A 63 -2.25 -15.91 1.71
N SER A 64 -2.60 -15.20 0.63
CA SER A 64 -1.68 -14.95 -0.49
C SER A 64 -0.65 -13.87 -0.17
N LEU A 65 -0.92 -13.05 0.85
CA LEU A 65 0.00 -12.02 1.30
C LEU A 65 1.08 -12.64 2.19
N PRO A 66 2.37 -12.31 1.97
CA PRO A 66 3.46 -12.77 2.81
C PRO A 66 3.14 -12.59 4.29
N GLN A 67 3.21 -13.67 5.08
CA GLN A 67 2.75 -13.63 6.46
C GLN A 67 3.52 -12.65 7.32
N ASN A 68 4.80 -12.46 7.01
CA ASN A 68 5.69 -11.51 7.66
C ASN A 68 6.14 -10.48 6.63
N SER A 69 5.65 -9.24 6.74
CA SER A 69 6.25 -8.07 6.08
C SER A 69 7.33 -7.43 6.96
N ASP A 70 7.61 -8.00 8.13
CA ASP A 70 8.55 -7.44 9.10
C ASP A 70 10.00 -7.42 8.58
N TRP A 71 10.32 -8.30 7.63
CA TRP A 71 11.58 -8.29 6.90
C TRP A 71 11.78 -7.00 6.11
N LEU A 72 10.69 -6.38 5.60
CA LEU A 72 10.74 -5.08 4.91
C LEU A 72 11.19 -3.97 5.85
N LEU A 73 10.87 -4.09 7.14
CA LEU A 73 11.25 -3.10 8.17
C LEU A 73 12.72 -3.25 8.61
N LEU A 74 13.43 -4.28 8.12
CA LEU A 74 14.79 -4.62 8.52
C LEU A 74 14.95 -4.83 10.05
N LYS A 75 13.86 -5.23 10.73
CA LYS A 75 13.86 -5.51 12.18
C LYS A 75 14.33 -6.93 12.47
N ASP A 76 13.80 -7.89 11.72
CA ASP A 76 14.11 -9.31 11.86
C ASP A 76 14.86 -9.78 10.61
N VAL A 77 16.11 -9.32 10.50
CA VAL A 77 16.97 -9.57 9.34
C VAL A 77 17.15 -11.06 9.04
N GLU A 78 17.15 -11.90 10.07
CA GLU A 78 17.26 -13.36 9.94
C GLU A 78 16.08 -13.98 9.17
N LEU A 79 14.94 -13.27 9.11
CA LEU A 79 13.78 -13.67 8.31
C LEU A 79 13.91 -13.30 6.83
N ILE A 80 14.91 -12.51 6.41
CA ILE A 80 15.12 -12.18 5.00
C ILE A 80 15.73 -13.39 4.28
N GLY A 81 14.87 -14.32 3.90
CA GLY A 81 15.22 -15.55 3.19
C GLY A 81 14.59 -15.65 1.80
N TYR A 82 15.17 -16.49 0.96
CA TYR A 82 14.75 -16.66 -0.43
C TYR A 82 13.27 -17.02 -0.54
N LYS A 83 12.77 -17.93 0.30
CA LYS A 83 11.37 -18.36 0.30
C LYS A 83 10.40 -17.19 0.48
N ILE A 84 10.73 -16.24 1.36
CA ILE A 84 9.88 -15.08 1.64
C ILE A 84 9.93 -14.10 0.46
N LEU A 85 11.13 -13.76 -0.03
CA LEU A 85 11.25 -12.84 -1.17
C LEU A 85 10.64 -13.41 -2.45
N LYS A 86 10.78 -14.73 -2.67
CA LYS A 86 10.15 -15.41 -3.80
C LYS A 86 8.62 -15.29 -3.75
N GLY A 87 8.00 -15.57 -2.61
CA GLY A 87 6.54 -15.43 -2.47
C GLY A 87 6.07 -13.99 -2.69
N CYS A 88 6.83 -12.99 -2.24
CA CYS A 88 6.55 -11.59 -2.53
C CYS A 88 6.68 -11.28 -4.03
N ALA A 89 7.72 -11.82 -4.68
CA ALA A 89 7.97 -11.63 -6.09
C ALA A 89 6.89 -12.30 -6.96
N GLU A 90 6.42 -13.51 -6.61
CA GLU A 90 5.34 -14.19 -7.32
C GLU A 90 4.06 -13.33 -7.38
N LEU A 91 3.82 -12.52 -6.35
CA LEU A 91 2.67 -11.61 -6.29
C LEU A 91 2.90 -10.28 -7.00
N LEU A 92 4.06 -9.65 -6.80
CA LEU A 92 4.30 -8.25 -7.20
C LEU A 92 5.16 -8.08 -8.45
N CYS A 93 6.05 -9.03 -8.72
CA CYS A 93 7.01 -9.00 -9.82
C CYS A 93 7.24 -10.43 -10.36
N PRO A 94 6.23 -11.08 -10.99
CA PRO A 94 6.31 -12.49 -11.38
C PRO A 94 7.52 -12.83 -12.25
N GLU A 95 8.00 -11.86 -13.02
CA GLU A 95 9.15 -11.98 -13.91
C GLU A 95 10.48 -12.25 -13.18
N ILE A 96 10.68 -11.75 -11.95
CA ILE A 96 11.90 -12.03 -11.18
C ILE A 96 11.76 -13.26 -10.28
N ALA A 97 10.54 -13.74 -10.05
CA ALA A 97 10.28 -14.93 -9.24
C ALA A 97 10.67 -16.24 -9.94
N GLN A 98 10.73 -16.22 -11.27
CA GLN A 98 11.00 -17.39 -12.11
C GLN A 98 12.47 -17.57 -12.47
N ILE A 99 13.34 -16.64 -12.06
CA ILE A 99 14.76 -16.61 -12.44
C ILE A 99 15.60 -16.87 -11.20
N ASP A 100 16.68 -17.65 -11.34
CA ASP A 100 17.61 -17.99 -10.25
C ASP A 100 18.37 -16.78 -9.69
N ASP A 101 18.33 -15.63 -10.37
CA ASP A 101 19.05 -14.44 -9.97
C ASP A 101 18.55 -13.89 -8.63
N LEU A 102 17.25 -14.01 -8.33
CA LEU A 102 16.72 -13.66 -7.01
C LEU A 102 17.35 -14.52 -5.91
N PHE A 103 17.54 -15.82 -6.15
CA PHE A 103 18.20 -16.72 -5.20
C PHE A 103 19.66 -16.30 -4.96
N LYS A 104 20.40 -16.04 -6.04
CA LYS A 104 21.81 -15.60 -5.97
C LYS A 104 21.94 -14.29 -5.18
N GLU A 105 21.11 -13.31 -5.50
CA GLU A 105 21.11 -12.02 -4.81
C GLU A 105 20.85 -12.18 -3.32
N VAL A 106 19.87 -13.00 -2.92
CA VAL A 106 19.58 -13.28 -1.50
C VAL A 106 20.79 -13.87 -0.79
N CYS A 107 21.44 -14.89 -1.37
CA CYS A 107 22.62 -15.51 -0.78
C CYS A 107 23.78 -14.52 -0.64
N CYS A 108 23.98 -13.64 -1.62
CA CYS A 108 25.03 -12.62 -1.56
C CYS A 108 24.73 -11.52 -0.52
N ASN A 109 23.47 -11.12 -0.36
CA ASN A 109 23.09 -10.01 0.52
C ASN A 109 22.84 -10.43 1.98
N GLN A 110 22.79 -11.74 2.28
CA GLN A 110 22.66 -12.26 3.66
C GLN A 110 23.67 -11.67 4.65
N ARG A 111 24.87 -11.33 4.18
CA ARG A 111 25.93 -10.73 5.02
C ARG A 111 25.75 -9.23 5.26
N ASN A 112 25.01 -8.54 4.40
CA ASN A 112 24.83 -7.09 4.44
C ASN A 112 23.55 -6.68 5.19
N PHE A 113 22.54 -7.52 5.23
CA PHE A 113 21.30 -7.19 5.94
C PHE A 113 21.53 -6.85 7.44
N PRO A 114 22.40 -7.55 8.21
CA PRO A 114 22.57 -7.28 9.65
C PRO A 114 23.29 -5.97 9.98
N SER A 115 24.19 -5.50 9.10
CA SER A 115 24.92 -4.24 9.32
C SER A 115 24.06 -3.01 9.07
N LEU A 116 22.94 -3.15 8.35
CA LEU A 116 22.04 -2.06 7.94
C LEU A 116 20.76 -1.95 8.79
N SER A 117 20.48 -2.94 9.65
CA SER A 117 19.46 -2.79 10.71
C SER A 117 19.92 -1.83 11.82
N MET A 118 21.23 -1.59 11.93
CA MET A 118 21.85 -0.75 12.96
C MET A 118 21.93 0.74 12.60
N THR A 119 21.66 1.13 11.35
CA THR A 119 21.62 2.55 10.92
C THR A 119 20.25 3.16 11.19
N SER A 120 20.00 3.51 12.46
CA SER A 120 18.74 4.11 12.94
C SER A 120 18.39 5.45 12.32
N ASP A 121 19.39 6.15 11.78
CA ASP A 121 19.31 7.57 11.41
C ASP A 121 18.71 7.76 10.01
N LEU A 122 18.60 6.67 9.25
CA LEU A 122 18.12 6.66 7.88
C LEU A 122 16.68 6.17 7.79
N SER A 123 15.92 6.81 6.91
CA SER A 123 14.59 6.34 6.51
C SER A 123 14.68 4.93 5.89
N LEU A 124 13.55 4.22 5.87
CA LEU A 124 13.52 2.83 5.44
C LEU A 124 13.88 2.67 3.96
N ASP A 125 13.42 3.60 3.12
CA ASP A 125 13.75 3.69 1.71
C ASP A 125 15.25 3.93 1.48
N GLN A 126 15.87 4.82 2.26
CA GLN A 126 17.32 5.05 2.20
C GLN A 126 18.11 3.81 2.60
N ARG A 127 17.69 3.09 3.64
CA ARG A 127 18.32 1.84 4.05
C ARG A 127 18.25 0.78 2.96
N TRP A 128 17.08 0.61 2.34
CA TRP A 128 16.93 -0.29 1.20
C TRP A 128 17.76 0.15 -0.01
N GLY A 129 17.85 1.46 -0.28
CA GLY A 129 18.71 2.00 -1.34
C GLY A 129 20.19 1.61 -1.18
N ILE A 130 20.68 1.49 0.06
CA ILE A 130 22.05 1.02 0.35
C ILE A 130 22.16 -0.50 0.12
N ILE A 131 21.17 -1.29 0.54
CA ILE A 131 21.13 -2.74 0.34
C ILE A 131 21.08 -3.10 -1.15
N THR A 132 20.33 -2.32 -1.92
CA THR A 132 20.00 -2.60 -3.32
C THR A 132 20.78 -1.72 -4.28
N GLN A 133 22.04 -1.42 -3.96
CA GLN A 133 22.98 -0.83 -4.93
C GLN A 133 23.04 -1.69 -6.21
N GLU A 134 23.73 -1.22 -7.25
CA GLU A 134 23.64 -1.77 -8.63
C GLU A 134 23.81 -3.30 -8.76
N ASN A 135 24.39 -3.95 -7.76
CA ASN A 135 24.63 -5.39 -7.72
C ASN A 135 23.39 -6.27 -7.41
N PHE A 136 22.23 -5.69 -7.06
CA PHE A 136 21.04 -6.47 -6.66
C PHE A 136 19.74 -6.02 -7.37
N PRO A 137 19.67 -6.13 -8.71
CA PRO A 137 18.53 -5.65 -9.49
C PRO A 137 17.20 -6.33 -9.15
N CYS A 138 17.15 -7.62 -8.82
CA CYS A 138 15.91 -8.33 -8.47
C CYS A 138 15.36 -7.85 -7.13
N ILE A 139 16.18 -7.81 -6.08
CA ILE A 139 15.76 -7.31 -4.76
C ILE A 139 15.38 -5.83 -4.86
N ARG A 140 16.16 -5.02 -5.60
CA ARG A 140 15.83 -3.60 -5.86
C ARG A 140 14.44 -3.46 -6.47
N LYS A 141 14.16 -4.23 -7.52
CA LYS A 141 12.90 -4.16 -8.24
C LYS A 141 11.73 -4.58 -7.36
N LEU A 142 11.88 -5.65 -6.59
CA LEU A 142 10.87 -6.11 -5.64
C LEU A 142 10.57 -5.03 -4.60
N VAL A 143 11.59 -4.52 -3.93
CA VAL A 143 11.46 -3.53 -2.85
C VAL A 143 10.90 -2.20 -3.37
N SER A 144 11.35 -1.76 -4.54
CA SER A 144 10.82 -0.55 -5.19
C SER A 144 9.34 -0.70 -5.53
N SER A 145 8.94 -1.90 -5.99
CA SER A 145 7.53 -2.19 -6.29
C SER A 145 6.67 -2.18 -5.03
N ILE A 146 7.20 -2.69 -3.91
CA ILE A 146 6.52 -2.61 -2.61
C ILE A 146 6.37 -1.16 -2.16
N PHE A 147 7.42 -0.33 -2.24
CA PHE A 147 7.36 1.08 -1.84
C PHE A 147 6.53 1.97 -2.77
N ALA A 148 6.32 1.55 -4.02
CA ALA A 148 5.41 2.22 -4.94
C ALA A 148 3.94 2.07 -4.53
N ILE A 149 3.61 1.09 -3.67
CA ILE A 149 2.25 0.91 -3.15
C ILE A 149 2.04 1.94 -2.03
N PRO A 150 1.10 2.90 -2.21
CA PRO A 150 0.83 3.88 -1.18
C PRO A 150 0.24 3.20 0.06
N ALA A 151 0.82 3.49 1.24
CA ALA A 151 0.35 2.91 2.50
C ALA A 151 -1.03 3.43 2.94
N SER A 152 -1.53 4.50 2.32
CA SER A 152 -2.85 5.08 2.60
C SER A 152 -3.43 5.79 1.38
N ASN A 153 -4.74 5.94 1.38
CA ASN A 153 -5.46 6.73 0.38
C ASN A 153 -5.26 8.24 0.56
N ALA A 154 -4.61 8.71 1.63
CA ALA A 154 -4.45 10.14 1.91
C ALA A 154 -3.75 10.91 0.77
N VAL A 155 -2.81 10.26 0.07
CA VAL A 155 -2.15 10.85 -1.11
C VAL A 155 -3.16 11.01 -2.25
N CYS A 156 -3.95 9.97 -2.53
CA CYS A 156 -5.00 10.02 -3.55
C CYS A 156 -6.08 11.06 -3.19
N GLU A 157 -6.51 11.12 -1.93
CA GLU A 157 -7.47 12.11 -1.43
C GLU A 157 -6.95 13.54 -1.55
N ARG A 158 -5.65 13.76 -1.31
CA ARG A 158 -5.01 15.05 -1.56
C ARG A 158 -5.08 15.43 -3.04
N VAL A 159 -4.77 14.49 -3.94
CA VAL A 159 -4.91 14.72 -5.39
C VAL A 159 -6.36 15.03 -5.76
N PHE A 160 -7.34 14.32 -5.21
CA PHE A 160 -8.76 14.60 -5.46
C PHE A 160 -9.24 15.93 -4.87
N SER A 161 -8.68 16.34 -3.74
CA SER A 161 -8.97 17.64 -3.15
C SER A 161 -8.43 18.76 -4.04
N LEU A 162 -7.19 18.61 -4.53
CA LEU A 162 -6.59 19.54 -5.49
C LEU A 162 -7.34 19.56 -6.83
N SER A 163 -7.82 18.41 -7.30
CA SER A 163 -8.57 18.32 -8.55
C SER A 163 -9.91 19.06 -8.43
N LYS A 164 -10.63 18.91 -7.31
CA LYS A 164 -11.88 19.64 -7.04
C LYS A 164 -11.68 21.17 -6.98
N VAL A 165 -10.54 21.64 -6.49
CA VAL A 165 -10.22 23.07 -6.49
C VAL A 165 -10.04 23.61 -7.92
N GLN A 166 -9.38 22.83 -8.79
CA GLN A 166 -9.11 23.27 -10.17
C GLN A 166 -10.24 22.99 -11.15
N TRP A 167 -11.06 21.99 -10.87
CA TRP A 167 -12.21 21.59 -11.67
C TRP A 167 -13.48 21.90 -10.89
N SER A 168 -13.93 23.15 -10.99
CA SER A 168 -15.22 23.61 -10.47
C SER A 168 -16.07 24.16 -11.61
N ASP A 169 -17.36 23.81 -11.61
CA ASP A 169 -18.33 24.20 -12.64
C ASP A 169 -18.45 25.73 -12.79
N ASP A 170 -18.17 26.46 -11.71
CA ASP A 170 -18.34 27.91 -11.63
C ASP A 170 -17.14 28.73 -12.14
N ARG A 171 -15.93 28.15 -12.24
CA ARG A 171 -14.71 28.93 -12.50
C ARG A 171 -13.97 28.60 -13.78
N ASN A 172 -13.88 27.34 -14.23
CA ASN A 172 -13.25 27.04 -15.52
C ASN A 172 -13.70 25.69 -16.10
N LYS A 173 -14.24 25.69 -17.32
CA LYS A 173 -14.40 24.49 -18.16
C LYS A 173 -13.05 24.05 -18.73
N LEU A 174 -12.06 23.80 -17.86
CA LEU A 174 -10.80 23.21 -18.30
C LEU A 174 -11.08 21.78 -18.78
N ASP A 175 -10.46 21.43 -19.90
CA ASP A 175 -10.48 20.05 -20.37
C ASP A 175 -9.78 19.14 -19.35
N ILE A 176 -10.24 17.90 -19.23
CA ILE A 176 -9.74 16.92 -18.26
C ILE A 176 -8.24 16.68 -18.46
N SER A 177 -7.77 16.68 -19.72
CA SER A 177 -6.34 16.53 -20.02
C SER A 177 -5.51 17.67 -19.42
N THR A 178 -6.04 18.89 -19.42
CA THR A 178 -5.37 20.09 -18.89
C THR A 178 -5.36 20.07 -17.36
N VAL A 179 -6.47 19.67 -16.73
CA VAL A 179 -6.53 19.48 -15.27
C VAL A 179 -5.54 18.42 -14.83
N GLY A 180 -5.45 17.29 -15.55
CA GLY A 180 -4.47 16.23 -15.26
C GLY A 180 -3.03 16.70 -15.39
N ALA A 181 -2.70 17.50 -16.41
CA ALA A 181 -1.37 18.08 -16.58
C ALA A 181 -1.02 19.05 -15.43
N LEU A 182 -1.95 19.92 -15.03
CA LEU A 182 -1.78 20.85 -13.91
C LEU A 182 -1.56 20.10 -12.60
N LEU A 183 -2.35 19.07 -12.32
CA LEU A 183 -2.19 18.24 -11.13
C LEU A 183 -0.81 17.58 -11.08
N LYS A 184 -0.31 17.06 -12.21
CA LYS A 184 1.06 16.50 -12.27
C LYS A 184 2.10 17.53 -11.87
N VAL A 185 1.95 18.79 -12.30
CA VAL A 185 2.89 19.86 -11.91
C VAL A 185 2.76 20.16 -10.41
N ILE A 186 1.55 20.37 -9.91
CA ILE A 186 1.32 20.75 -8.50
C ILE A 186 1.78 19.66 -7.53
N VAL A 187 1.56 18.38 -7.88
CA VAL A 187 1.87 17.25 -7.00
C VAL A 187 3.36 16.91 -6.99
N ASN A 188 4.06 17.08 -8.12
CA ASN A 188 5.47 16.68 -8.23
C ASN A 188 6.47 17.82 -8.03
N PHE A 189 6.02 19.07 -8.06
CA PHE A 189 6.89 20.23 -7.85
C PHE A 189 6.44 20.98 -6.60
N GLU A 190 7.25 20.88 -5.53
CA GLU A 190 7.13 21.73 -4.33
C GLU A 190 7.70 23.12 -4.59
N MET A 191 7.23 23.77 -5.65
CA MET A 191 7.70 25.08 -6.07
C MET A 191 6.49 25.97 -6.35
N SER A 192 6.55 27.23 -5.93
CA SER A 192 5.55 28.22 -6.29
C SER A 192 5.56 28.46 -7.81
N CYS A 193 4.45 28.96 -8.36
CA CYS A 193 4.37 29.32 -9.78
C CYS A 193 5.50 30.27 -10.21
N ARG A 194 5.94 31.15 -9.30
CA ARG A 194 7.04 32.09 -9.56
C ARG A 194 8.38 31.38 -9.70
N GLU A 195 8.67 30.43 -8.82
CA GLU A 195 9.90 29.64 -8.86
C GLU A 195 9.92 28.68 -10.04
N ILE A 196 8.78 28.06 -10.38
CA ILE A 196 8.64 27.24 -11.59
C ILE A 196 8.89 28.09 -12.83
N HIS A 197 8.25 29.26 -12.92
CA HIS A 197 8.46 30.19 -14.03
C HIS A 197 9.94 30.55 -14.15
N GLN A 198 10.59 30.96 -13.06
CA GLN A 198 12.01 31.33 -13.06
C GLN A 198 12.91 30.15 -13.47
N LYS A 199 12.62 28.94 -12.98
CA LYS A 199 13.36 27.70 -13.33
C LYS A 199 13.18 27.31 -14.80
N LEU A 200 11.99 27.51 -15.37
CA LEU A 200 11.72 27.29 -16.79
C LEU A 200 12.40 28.36 -17.65
N THR A 201 12.28 29.64 -17.29
CA THR A 201 12.93 30.74 -18.02
C THR A 201 14.45 30.58 -18.07
N ASN A 202 15.05 30.06 -17.00
CA ASN A 202 16.48 29.81 -16.92
C ASN A 202 16.94 28.52 -17.63
N ASN A 203 16.02 27.71 -18.17
CA ASN A 203 16.33 26.47 -18.88
C ASN A 203 15.87 26.56 -20.34
N GLU A 204 16.73 27.12 -21.19
CA GLU A 204 16.45 27.29 -22.63
C GLU A 204 16.10 25.98 -23.35
N VAL A 205 16.70 24.86 -22.93
CA VAL A 205 16.45 23.55 -23.54
C VAL A 205 15.02 23.09 -23.24
N ALA A 206 14.57 23.25 -22.00
CA ALA A 206 13.20 22.93 -21.60
C ALA A 206 12.19 23.84 -22.33
N LEU A 207 12.45 25.14 -22.41
CA LEU A 207 11.59 26.09 -23.14
C LEU A 207 11.48 25.75 -24.62
N LYS A 208 12.60 25.46 -25.29
CA LYS A 208 12.59 25.05 -26.70
C LYS A 208 11.76 23.79 -26.90
N LYS A 209 11.85 22.80 -26.01
CA LYS A 209 11.03 21.59 -26.07
C LYS A 209 9.54 21.88 -25.84
N ILE A 210 9.18 22.68 -24.85
CA ILE A 210 7.78 23.06 -24.53
C ILE A 210 7.14 23.86 -25.68
N CYS A 211 7.91 24.73 -26.33
CA CYS A 211 7.44 25.53 -27.47
C CYS A 211 7.43 24.75 -28.79
N SER A 212 8.13 23.61 -28.87
CA SER A 212 8.17 22.78 -30.08
C SER A 212 6.94 21.88 -30.22
N ASN A 213 6.70 21.39 -31.45
CA ASN A 213 5.71 20.35 -31.72
C ASN A 213 6.08 18.98 -31.16
N ALA A 214 7.31 18.80 -30.63
CA ALA A 214 7.76 17.55 -30.04
C ALA A 214 6.92 17.15 -28.80
N LYS A 215 6.16 18.08 -28.22
CA LYS A 215 5.22 17.78 -27.12
C LYS A 215 3.98 16.97 -27.54
N TYR A 216 3.71 16.85 -28.84
CA TYR A 216 2.55 16.14 -29.39
C TYR A 216 2.90 14.83 -30.10
N THR A 217 4.18 14.53 -30.27
CA THR A 217 4.68 13.28 -30.85
C THR A 217 5.21 12.39 -29.75
N ASN A 218 4.45 11.35 -29.41
CA ASN A 218 4.90 10.25 -28.56
C ASN A 218 5.94 9.38 -29.27
#